data_AF-A0AB35V0X9-F1
#
_entry.id   AF-A0AB35V0X9-F1
#
_cell.length_a   1.000
_cell.length_b   1.000
_cell.length_c   1.000
_cell.angle_alpha   90.00
_cell.angle_beta   90.00
_cell.angle_gamma   90.00
#
_symmetry.space_group_name_H-M   'P 1'
#
loop_
_entity.id
_entity.type
_entity.pdbx_description
1 polymer ?
#
loop_
_entity_poly.entity_id
_entity_poly.type
_entity_poly.pdbx_seq_one_letter_code
_entity_poly.pdbx_strand_id
1 'polypeptide(L)'
;NLASVRFCRYADDGVIHCRSLSQAKLVLQKIGARFRECGLELHPDKTKIVYCQDVNRRQAYPDVQFTFLGYTFRPRKAVDKYKRVYVNFSPAVSRDALKTMRQTIRKWHLHLMCNRELSDLSAIF
;
A
#
# COMPACT_ATOMS: atom_id res chain seq x y z
N ASN A 1 5.02 -10.20 24.64
CA ASN A 1 3.71 -10.14 23.98
C ASN A 1 3.36 -8.70 23.63
N LEU A 2 3.02 -8.40 22.37
CA LEU A 2 2.60 -7.06 21.90
C LEU A 2 1.12 -7.11 21.50
N ALA A 3 0.23 -7.26 22.48
CA ALA A 3 -1.19 -7.59 22.24
C ALA A 3 -1.97 -6.55 21.41
N SER A 4 -1.48 -5.30 21.32
CA SER A 4 -2.14 -4.23 20.55
C SER A 4 -1.62 -4.06 19.12
N VAL A 5 -0.62 -4.84 18.71
CA VAL A 5 0.01 -4.74 17.38
C VAL A 5 -0.69 -5.70 16.42
N ARG A 6 -1.24 -5.19 15.32
CA ARG A 6 -1.82 -6.02 14.26
C ARG A 6 -0.78 -6.28 13.19
N PHE A 7 -0.64 -7.53 12.77
CA PHE A 7 0.28 -7.95 11.72
C PHE A 7 -0.51 -8.47 10.52
N CYS A 8 -0.24 -7.90 9.35
CA CYS A 8 -0.73 -8.37 8.07
C CYS A 8 0.47 -8.87 7.26
N ARG A 9 0.38 -10.08 6.67
CA ARG A 9 1.47 -10.65 5.88
C ARG A 9 0.95 -11.27 4.60
N TYR A 10 1.75 -11.22 3.56
CA TYR A 10 1.54 -11.92 2.30
C TYR A 10 2.87 -12.43 1.79
N ALA A 11 3.04 -13.76 1.75
CA ALA A 11 4.33 -14.40 1.50
C ALA A 11 5.45 -13.81 2.39
N ASP A 12 6.48 -13.21 1.78
CA ASP A 12 7.61 -12.55 2.43
C ASP A 12 7.33 -11.08 2.83
N ASP A 13 6.27 -10.46 2.31
CA ASP A 13 5.92 -9.07 2.59
C ASP A 13 5.03 -8.94 3.84
N GLY A 14 5.26 -7.91 4.64
CA GLY A 14 4.64 -7.75 5.96
C GLY A 14 4.38 -6.29 6.33
N VAL A 15 3.16 -6.01 6.78
CA VAL A 15 2.75 -4.70 7.30
C VAL A 15 2.32 -4.85 8.75
N ILE A 16 2.90 -4.01 9.62
CA ILE A 16 2.63 -4.05 11.05
C ILE A 16 2.04 -2.73 11.51
N HIS A 17 0.83 -2.79 12.04
CA HIS A 17 0.10 -1.63 12.53
C HIS A 17 0.51 -1.31 13.96
N CYS A 18 1.14 -0.15 14.15
CA CYS A 18 1.52 0.38 15.44
C CYS A 18 0.75 1.67 15.73
N ARG A 19 0.40 1.89 17.01
CA ARG A 19 -0.33 3.08 17.47
C ARG A 19 0.58 4.29 17.68
N SER A 20 1.86 4.07 17.97
CA SER A 20 2.85 5.13 18.22
C SER A 20 4.19 4.82 17.55
N LEU A 21 5.01 5.86 17.38
CA LEU A 21 6.38 5.72 16.88
C LEU A 21 7.25 4.89 17.84
N SER A 22 7.09 5.07 19.15
CA SER A 22 7.80 4.27 20.16
C SER A 22 7.47 2.78 20.06
N GLN A 23 6.19 2.45 19.84
CA GLN A 23 5.76 1.07 19.60
C GLN A 23 6.34 0.53 18.30
N ALA A 24 6.34 1.31 17.22
CA ALA A 24 6.91 0.91 15.94
C ALA A 24 8.42 0.61 16.04
N LYS A 25 9.17 1.46 16.74
CA LYS A 25 10.61 1.24 17.00
C LYS A 25 10.86 -0.02 17.82
N LEU A 26 10.07 -0.24 18.88
CA LEU A 26 10.17 -1.45 19.72
C LEU A 26 9.86 -2.72 18.93
N VAL A 27 8.82 -2.70 18.10
CA VAL A 27 8.45 -3.80 17.21
C VAL A 27 9.58 -4.10 16.24
N LEU A 28 10.10 -3.08 15.56
CA LEU A 28 11.20 -3.22 14.60
C LEU A 28 12.44 -3.85 15.24
N GLN A 29 12.81 -3.40 16.44
CA GLN A 29 13.93 -3.97 17.19
C GLN A 29 13.70 -5.46 17.52
N LYS A 30 12.50 -5.82 18.00
CA LYS A 30 12.16 -7.20 18.35
C LYS A 30 12.13 -8.13 17.13
N ILE A 31 11.61 -7.65 16.00
CA ILE A 31 11.61 -8.40 14.75
C ILE A 31 13.04 -8.59 14.25
N GLY A 32 13.86 -7.53 14.29
CA GLY A 32 15.26 -7.63 13.91
C GLY A 32 16.04 -8.63 14.78
N ALA A 33 15.80 -8.65 16.09
CA ALA A 33 16.38 -9.67 16.98
C ALA A 33 15.94 -11.08 16.58
N ARG A 34 14.63 -11.27 16.36
CA ARG A 34 14.09 -12.59 15.97
C ARG A 34 14.59 -13.07 14.62
N PHE A 35 14.72 -12.16 13.64
CA PHE A 35 15.28 -12.49 12.33
C PHE A 35 16.73 -12.98 12.47
N ARG A 36 17.56 -12.28 13.26
CA ARG A 36 18.94 -12.70 13.52
C ARG A 36 19.04 -14.06 14.22
N GLU A 37 18.18 -14.34 15.19
CA GLU A 37 18.09 -15.68 15.82
C GLU A 37 17.80 -16.78 14.80
N CYS A 38 17.04 -16.46 13.76
CA CYS A 38 16.73 -17.36 12.65
C CYS A 38 17.78 -17.32 11.51
N GLY A 39 18.90 -16.60 11.67
CA GLY A 39 19.91 -16.45 10.63
C GLY A 39 19.49 -15.57 9.44
N LEU A 40 18.50 -14.71 9.63
CA LEU A 40 17.99 -13.77 8.63
C LEU A 40 18.33 -12.33 9.00
N GLU A 41 18.41 -11.46 7.99
CA GLU A 41 18.61 -10.02 8.17
C GLU A 41 17.46 -9.22 7.55
N LEU A 42 17.03 -8.16 8.25
CA LEU A 42 16.05 -7.22 7.70
C LEU A 42 16.75 -6.27 6.74
N HIS A 43 16.26 -6.18 5.50
CA HIS A 43 16.82 -5.26 4.53
C HIS A 43 16.56 -3.80 4.93
N PRO A 44 17.59 -2.95 5.06
CA PRO A 44 17.47 -1.59 5.62
C PRO A 44 16.57 -0.70 4.76
N ASP A 45 16.69 -0.76 3.42
CA ASP A 45 15.89 0.10 2.55
C ASP A 45 14.42 -0.35 2.38
N LYS A 46 14.16 -1.66 2.54
CA LYS A 46 12.79 -2.19 2.46
C LYS A 46 12.04 -1.98 3.77
N THR A 47 12.75 -2.05 4.89
CA THR A 47 12.14 -2.00 6.23
C THR A 47 12.09 -0.58 6.75
N LYS A 48 10.90 0.02 6.71
CA LYS A 48 10.70 1.41 7.09
C LYS A 48 9.47 1.58 7.98
N ILE A 49 9.58 2.53 8.91
CA ILE A 49 8.42 2.99 9.68
C ILE A 49 7.73 4.04 8.85
N VAL A 50 6.46 3.82 8.51
CA VAL A 50 5.69 4.76 7.70
C VAL A 50 4.64 5.45 8.55
N TYR A 51 4.61 6.77 8.47
CA TYR A 51 3.67 7.59 9.20
C TYR A 51 2.38 7.77 8.40
N CYS A 52 1.28 7.25 8.94
CA CYS A 52 -0.05 7.38 8.33
C CYS A 52 -0.63 8.77 8.62
N GLN A 53 -0.22 9.79 7.86
CA GLN A 53 -0.71 11.16 8.02
C GLN A 53 -2.19 11.27 7.59
N ASP A 54 -3.01 11.94 8.40
CA ASP A 54 -4.42 12.24 8.13
C ASP A 54 -4.83 13.60 8.69
N VAL A 55 -6.13 13.93 8.64
CA VAL A 55 -6.67 15.21 9.12
C VAL A 55 -6.34 15.53 10.58
N ASN A 56 -6.23 14.52 11.45
CA ASN A 56 -5.94 14.64 12.88
C ASN A 56 -4.43 14.51 13.17
N ARG A 57 -3.70 13.81 12.30
CA ARG A 57 -2.29 13.45 12.45
C ARG A 57 -1.43 14.23 11.46
N ARG A 58 -1.07 15.48 11.80
CA ARG A 58 -0.41 16.44 10.87
C ARG A 58 1.11 16.57 11.00
N GLN A 59 1.76 15.77 11.86
CA GLN A 59 3.22 15.80 11.99
C GLN A 59 3.90 15.51 10.65
N ALA A 60 5.05 16.16 10.44
CA ALA A 60 5.92 15.87 9.31
C ALA A 60 6.76 14.62 9.61
N TYR A 61 6.87 13.73 8.65
CA TYR A 61 7.72 12.54 8.72
C TYR A 61 8.27 12.23 7.32
N PRO A 62 9.50 11.71 7.17
CA PRO A 62 10.09 11.44 5.85
C PRO A 62 9.27 10.43 5.04
N ASP A 63 8.91 9.32 5.67
CA ASP A 63 8.15 8.25 5.04
C ASP A 63 6.65 8.36 5.36
N VAL A 64 5.87 8.85 4.40
CA VAL A 64 4.40 8.97 4.51
C VAL A 64 3.65 8.10 3.50
N GLN A 65 4.35 7.19 2.82
CA GLN A 65 3.71 6.30 1.86
C GLN A 65 4.40 4.95 1.79
N PHE A 66 3.63 3.91 1.50
CA PHE A 66 4.13 2.57 1.21
C PHE A 66 3.26 1.88 0.17
N THR A 67 3.82 0.85 -0.47
CA THR A 67 3.07 -0.01 -1.38
C THR A 67 2.97 -1.40 -0.75
N PHE A 68 1.78 -1.98 -0.78
CA PHE A 68 1.51 -3.34 -0.31
C PHE A 68 0.48 -3.98 -1.26
N LEU A 69 0.78 -5.19 -1.73
CA LEU A 69 -0.08 -5.95 -2.66
C LEU A 69 -0.55 -5.16 -3.90
N GLY A 70 0.32 -4.34 -4.49
CA GLY A 70 -0.02 -3.55 -5.68
C GLY A 70 -0.85 -2.29 -5.39
N TYR A 71 -1.07 -1.94 -4.12
CA TYR A 71 -1.72 -0.69 -3.71
C TYR A 71 -0.74 0.22 -2.99
N THR A 72 -0.70 1.49 -3.40
CA THR A 72 0.06 2.52 -2.70
C THR A 72 -0.83 3.27 -1.71
N PHE A 73 -0.52 3.11 -0.43
CA PHE A 73 -1.12 3.80 0.69
C PHE A 73 -0.39 5.13 0.92
N ARG A 74 -1.14 6.23 0.95
CA ARG A 74 -0.62 7.58 1.22
C ARG A 74 -1.75 8.53 1.65
N PRO A 75 -1.44 9.73 2.15
CA PRO A 75 -2.44 10.77 2.40
C PRO A 75 -3.10 11.18 1.09
N ARG A 76 -4.43 11.15 1.05
CA ARG A 76 -5.26 11.48 -0.11
C ARG A 76 -6.47 12.29 0.34
N LYS A 77 -6.97 13.13 -0.56
CA LYS A 77 -8.24 13.84 -0.36
C LYS A 77 -9.38 12.84 -0.49
N ALA A 78 -10.23 12.80 0.54
CA ALA A 78 -11.47 12.05 0.56
C ALA A 78 -12.64 13.02 0.76
N VAL A 79 -13.82 12.61 0.31
CA VAL A 79 -15.06 13.39 0.43
C VAL A 79 -16.02 12.61 1.32
N ASP A 80 -16.60 13.26 2.32
CA ASP A 80 -17.60 12.65 3.18
C ASP A 80 -19.01 12.72 2.55
N LYS A 81 -19.99 12.11 3.21
CA LYS A 81 -21.41 12.15 2.79
C LYS A 81 -22.01 13.56 2.77
N TYR A 82 -21.38 14.53 3.43
CA TYR A 82 -21.78 15.93 3.50
C TYR A 82 -20.98 16.82 2.51
N LYS A 83 -20.27 16.22 1.56
CA LYS A 83 -19.41 16.89 0.56
C LYS A 83 -18.22 17.66 1.15
N ARG A 84 -17.82 17.38 2.39
CA ARG A 84 -16.63 17.99 3.00
C ARG A 84 -15.39 17.26 2.54
N VAL A 85 -14.37 18.03 2.15
CA VAL A 85 -13.07 17.50 1.71
C VAL A 85 -12.14 17.41 2.92
N TYR A 86 -11.59 16.23 3.17
CA TYR A 86 -10.62 15.99 4.24
C TYR A 86 -9.48 15.09 3.75
N VAL A 87 -8.36 15.09 4.48
CA VAL A 87 -7.23 14.19 4.19
C VAL A 87 -7.41 12.90 4.97
N ASN A 88 -7.43 11.78 4.26
CA ASN A 88 -7.42 10.44 4.83
C ASN A 88 -6.22 9.67 4.31
N PHE A 89 -5.77 8.68 5.06
CA PHE A 89 -4.74 7.75 4.63
C PHE A 89 -5.39 6.55 3.94
N SER A 90 -5.35 6.51 2.60
CA SER A 90 -6.10 5.51 1.83
C SER A 90 -5.28 4.86 0.70
N PRO A 91 -5.59 3.58 0.38
CA PRO A 91 -4.97 2.90 -0.74
C PRO A 91 -5.50 3.43 -2.08
N ALA A 92 -4.64 3.36 -3.09
CA ALA A 92 -5.07 3.33 -4.49
C ALA A 92 -4.11 2.44 -5.27
N VAL A 93 -4.52 1.98 -6.45
CA VAL A 93 -3.67 1.15 -7.34
C VAL A 93 -2.31 1.82 -7.52
N SER A 94 -1.23 1.05 -7.34
CA SER A 94 0.13 1.56 -7.47
C SER A 94 0.41 2.02 -8.90
N ARG A 95 1.39 2.91 -9.07
CA ARG A 95 1.77 3.39 -10.42
C ARG A 95 2.27 2.26 -11.31
N ASP A 96 2.94 1.28 -10.72
CA ASP A 96 3.46 0.12 -11.42
C ASP A 96 2.34 -0.82 -11.85
N ALA A 97 1.39 -1.11 -10.96
CA ALA A 97 0.19 -1.87 -11.31
C ALA A 97 -0.61 -1.17 -12.43
N LEU A 98 -0.82 0.16 -12.32
CA LEU A 98 -1.45 0.95 -13.39
C LEU A 98 -0.66 0.92 -14.70
N LYS A 99 0.67 0.83 -14.66
CA LYS A 99 1.51 0.70 -15.86
C LYS A 99 1.28 -0.66 -16.51
N THR A 100 1.30 -1.75 -15.74
CA THR A 100 1.05 -3.11 -16.22
C THR A 100 -0.35 -3.26 -16.81
N MET A 101 -1.38 -2.73 -16.13
CA MET A 101 -2.76 -2.73 -16.63
C MET A 101 -2.85 -1.98 -17.97
N ARG A 102 -2.29 -0.77 -18.07
CA ARG A 102 -2.29 0.01 -19.32
C ARG A 102 -1.53 -0.68 -20.45
N GLN A 103 -0.41 -1.35 -20.15
CA GLN A 103 0.34 -2.11 -21.15
C GLN A 103 -0.48 -3.30 -21.67
N THR A 104 -1.21 -3.98 -20.78
CA THR A 104 -2.10 -5.10 -21.14
C THR A 104 -3.22 -4.61 -22.07
N ILE A 105 -3.92 -3.55 -21.68
CA ILE A 105 -5.00 -2.95 -22.49
C ILE A 105 -4.48 -2.48 -23.87
N ARG A 106 -3.26 -1.93 -23.93
CA ARG A 106 -2.67 -1.51 -25.22
C ARG A 106 -2.43 -2.69 -26.17
N LYS A 107 -2.03 -3.85 -25.65
CA LYS A 107 -1.82 -5.08 -26.44
C LYS A 107 -3.11 -5.66 -27.01
N TRP A 108 -4.27 -5.26 -26.50
CA TRP A 108 -5.56 -5.69 -27.03
C TRP A 108 -5.92 -5.02 -28.35
N HIS A 109 -5.23 -3.94 -28.74
CA HIS A 109 -5.50 -3.20 -29.97
C HIS A 109 -6.99 -2.89 -30.18
N LEU A 110 -7.70 -2.47 -29.11
CA LEU A 110 -9.15 -2.20 -29.14
C LEU A 110 -9.57 -1.23 -30.26
N HIS A 111 -8.69 -0.30 -30.64
CA HIS A 111 -8.90 0.64 -31.75
C HIS A 111 -9.01 -0.02 -33.13
N LEU A 112 -8.59 -1.29 -33.28
CA LEU A 112 -8.76 -2.09 -34.50
C LEU A 112 -10.04 -2.94 -34.47
N MET A 113 -10.76 -2.97 -33.34
CA MET A 113 -11.97 -3.78 -33.13
C MET A 113 -13.25 -2.96 -33.32
N CYS A 114 -13.28 -2.07 -34.31
CA CYS A 114 -14.39 -1.14 -34.57
C CYS A 114 -15.71 -1.83 -34.92
N ASN A 115 -15.65 -3.11 -35.29
CA ASN A 115 -16.79 -3.93 -35.70
C ASN A 115 -17.35 -4.81 -34.56
N ARG A 116 -16.88 -4.63 -33.32
CA ARG A 116 -17.31 -5.41 -32.15
C ARG A 116 -18.11 -4.56 -31.18
N GLU A 117 -19.15 -5.15 -30.61
CA GLU A 117 -19.90 -4.52 -29.54
C GLU A 117 -19.23 -4.71 -28.17
N LEU A 118 -19.70 -3.96 -27.18
CA LEU A 118 -19.20 -4.05 -25.79
C LEU A 118 -19.35 -5.46 -25.20
N SER A 119 -20.43 -6.16 -25.56
CA SER A 119 -20.67 -7.56 -25.20
C SER A 119 -19.58 -8.47 -25.76
N ASP A 120 -19.22 -8.32 -27.04
CA ASP A 120 -18.16 -9.09 -27.68
C ASP A 120 -16.81 -8.85 -26.99
N LEU A 121 -16.51 -7.60 -26.67
CA LEU A 121 -15.27 -7.24 -25.96
C LEU A 121 -15.19 -7.87 -24.56
N SER A 122 -16.31 -7.94 -23.83
CA SER A 122 -16.37 -8.58 -22.51
C SER A 122 -16.18 -10.10 -22.54
N ALA A 123 -16.45 -10.75 -23.67
CA ALA A 123 -16.25 -12.20 -23.83
C ALA A 123 -14.80 -12.56 -24.19
N ILE A 124 -14.01 -11.59 -24.67
CA ILE A 124 -12.63 -11.79 -25.13
C ILE A 124 -11.60 -11.53 -24.01
N PHE A 125 -11.91 -10.63 -23.09
CA PHE A 125 -11.00 -10.13 -22.04
C PHE A 125 -11.60 -10.29 -20.64
#